data_AF-A0A843T1L4-F1
#
_entry.id   AF-A0A843T1L4-F1
#
_cell.length_a   1.000
_cell.length_b   1.000
_cell.length_c   1.000
_cell.angle_alpha   90.00
_cell.angle_beta   90.00
_cell.angle_gamma   90.00
#
_symmetry.space_group_name_H-M   'P 1'
#
loop_
_entity.id
_entity.type
_entity.pdbx_description
1 polymer ?
#
loop_
_entity_poly.entity_id
_entity_poly.type
_entity_poly.pdbx_seq_one_letter_code
_entity_poly.pdbx_strand_id
1 'polypeptide(L)' 'MKTTVDIPDNELADAMRFANARTKREAIVTAIVEFNRRRRMAELAKLAGTCADLLTIEELRHLRRQG' A
#
# COMPACT_ATOMS: atom_id res chain seq x y z
N MET A 1 2.68 -11.82 15.79
CA MET A 1 2.19 -13.21 15.63
C MET A 1 3.19 -13.99 14.78
N LYS A 2 3.44 -15.26 15.09
CA LYS A 2 4.24 -16.16 14.22
C LYS A 2 3.27 -17.01 13.42
N THR A 3 3.54 -17.17 12.13
CA THR A 3 2.70 -17.93 11.19
C THR A 3 3.62 -18.76 10.32
N THR A 4 3.28 -20.03 10.11
CA THR A 4 4.01 -20.94 9.22
C THR A 4 3.24 -21.06 7.92
N VAL A 5 3.91 -20.81 6.80
CA VAL A 5 3.36 -20.90 5.45
C VAL A 5 4.37 -21.61 4.57
N ASP A 6 3.89 -22.42 3.63
CA ASP A 6 4.74 -23.04 2.62
C ASP A 6 4.83 -22.11 1.40
N ILE A 7 6.05 -21.83 0.94
CA ILE A 7 6.32 -20.86 -0.12
C ILE A 7 7.28 -21.50 -1.11
N PRO A 8 6.94 -21.55 -2.41
CA PRO A 8 7.87 -22.03 -3.43
C PRO A 8 9.19 -21.24 -3.42
N ASP A 9 10.32 -21.95 -3.54
CA ASP A 9 11.65 -21.34 -3.43
C ASP A 9 11.90 -20.25 -4.48
N ASN A 10 11.36 -20.43 -5.68
CA ASN A 10 11.43 -19.44 -6.77
C ASN A 10 10.69 -18.14 -6.40
N GLU A 11 9.47 -18.25 -5.86
CA GLU A 11 8.67 -17.10 -5.45
C GLU A 11 9.32 -16.35 -4.28
N LEU A 12 9.90 -17.09 -3.34
CA LEU A 12 10.64 -16.48 -2.23
C LEU A 12 11.91 -15.77 -2.71
N ALA A 13 12.64 -16.34 -3.67
CA ALA A 13 13.82 -15.72 -4.26
C ALA A 13 13.47 -14.42 -4.99
N ASP A 14 12.37 -14.42 -5.75
CA ASP A 14 11.86 -13.22 -6.42
C ASP A 14 11.41 -12.16 -5.41
N ALA A 15 10.68 -12.55 -4.36
CA ALA A 15 10.30 -11.64 -3.29
C ALA A 15 11.52 -11.00 -2.61
N MET A 16 12.58 -11.79 -2.35
CA MET A 16 13.83 -11.26 -1.79
C MET A 16 14.52 -10.30 -2.75
N ARG A 17 14.58 -10.62 -4.05
CA ARG A 17 15.16 -9.78 -5.08
C ARG A 17 14.40 -8.46 -5.25
N PHE A 18 13.08 -8.51 -5.37
CA PHE A 18 12.24 -7.33 -5.58
C PHE A 18 12.18 -6.42 -4.35
N ALA A 19 12.18 -7.01 -3.15
CA ALA A 19 12.23 -6.25 -1.91
C ALA A 19 13.66 -5.78 -1.54
N ASN A 20 14.69 -6.24 -2.25
CA ASN A 20 16.10 -6.11 -1.88
C ASN A 20 16.35 -6.48 -0.40
N ALA A 21 15.68 -7.55 0.04
CA ALA A 21 15.62 -7.94 1.44
C ALA A 21 16.82 -8.81 1.84
N ARG A 22 17.36 -8.58 3.04
CA ARG A 22 18.49 -9.34 3.59
C ARG A 22 18.04 -10.66 4.20
N THR A 23 16.77 -10.78 4.58
CA THR A 23 16.21 -11.97 5.21
C THR A 23 14.90 -12.42 4.57
N LYS A 24 14.62 -13.72 4.63
CA LYS A 24 13.34 -14.30 4.17
C LYS A 24 12.14 -13.62 4.82
N ARG A 25 12.22 -13.34 6.13
CA ARG A 25 11.14 -12.66 6.87
C ARG A 25 10.89 -11.26 6.34
N GLU A 26 11.94 -10.47 6.13
CA GLU A 26 11.84 -9.11 5.61
C GLU A 26 11.17 -9.10 4.23
N ALA A 27 11.57 -9.99 3.33
CA ALA A 27 10.96 -10.12 2.01
C ALA A 27 9.45 -10.36 2.09
N ILE A 28 9.02 -11.31 2.92
CA ILE A 28 7.61 -11.67 3.06
C ILE A 28 6.81 -10.55 3.72
N VAL A 29 7.35 -9.90 4.74
CA VAL A 29 6.67 -8.74 5.37
C VAL A 29 6.50 -7.62 4.35
N THR A 30 7.53 -7.28 3.59
CA THR A 30 7.46 -6.26 2.54
C THR A 30 6.46 -6.62 1.46
N ALA A 31 6.43 -7.87 1.01
CA ALA A 31 5.46 -8.35 0.02
C ALA A 31 4.01 -8.20 0.51
N ILE A 32 3.73 -8.54 1.77
CA ILE A 32 2.40 -8.39 2.38
C ILE A 32 1.99 -6.92 2.48
N VAL A 33 2.91 -6.05 2.90
CA VAL A 33 2.65 -4.60 3.01
C VAL A 33 2.33 -4.01 1.64
N GLU A 34 3.13 -4.33 0.62
CA GLU A 34 2.92 -3.84 -0.74
C GLU A 34 1.63 -4.38 -1.36
N PHE A 35 1.31 -5.66 -1.15
CA PHE A 35 0.04 -6.25 -1.60
C PHE A 35 -1.16 -5.49 -1.00
N ASN A 36 -1.14 -5.27 0.32
CA ASN A 36 -2.20 -4.53 0.99
C ASN A 36 -2.28 -3.08 0.55
N ARG A 37 -1.13 -2.42 0.32
CA ARG A 37 -1.08 -1.04 -0.18
C ARG A 37 -1.76 -0.94 -1.54
N ARG A 38 -1.43 -1.83 -2.49
CA ARG A 38 -2.04 -1.88 -3.82
C ARG A 38 -3.55 -2.14 -3.75
N ARG A 39 -4.00 -3.05 -2.89
CA ARG A 39 -5.44 -3.32 -2.68
C ARG A 39 -6.17 -2.09 -2.13
N ARG A 40 -5.63 -1.42 -1.12
CA ARG A 40 -6.22 -0.18 -0.58
C ARG A 40 -6.29 0.92 -1.64
N MET A 41 -5.23 1.12 -2.42
CA MET A 41 -5.24 2.09 -3.52
C MET A 41 -6.29 1.76 -4.57
N ALA A 42 -6.45 0.48 -4.92
CA ALA A 42 -7.48 0.05 -5.86
C ALA A 42 -8.90 0.32 -5.32
N GLU A 43 -9.14 0.10 -4.02
CA GLU A 43 -10.42 0.45 -3.40
C GLU A 43 -10.65 1.96 -3.37
N LEU A 44 -9.63 2.77 -3.04
CA LEU A 44 -9.75 4.23 -3.10
C LEU A 44 -10.06 4.74 -4.52
N ALA A 45 -9.43 4.14 -5.54
CA ALA A 45 -9.69 4.52 -6.93
C ALA A 45 -11.15 4.28 -7.33
N LYS A 46 -11.82 3.25 -6.78
CA LYS A 46 -13.26 3.02 -7.01
C LYS A 46 -14.15 4.11 -6.42
N LEU A 47 -13.68 4.77 -5.35
CA LEU A 47 -14.39 5.87 -4.70
C LEU A 47 -14.09 7.23 -5.36
N ALA A 48 -13.24 7.26 -6.40
CA ALA A 48 -12.95 8.49 -7.12
C ALA A 48 -14.22 9.00 -7.80
N GLY A 49 -14.62 10.24 -7.48
CA GLY A 49 -15.83 10.87 -8.01
C GLY A 49 -17.12 10.58 -7.23
N THR A 50 -17.10 9.72 -6.20
CA THR A 50 -18.29 9.45 -5.37
C THR A 50 -18.34 10.27 -4.08
N CYS A 51 -17.25 10.93 -3.70
CA CYS A 51 -17.23 11.80 -2.51
C CYS A 51 -17.83 13.17 -2.85
N ALA A 52 -19.08 13.38 -2.47
CA ALA A 52 -19.78 14.67 -2.60
C ALA A 52 -19.26 15.74 -1.63
N ASP A 53 -18.74 15.34 -0.46
CA ASP A 53 -18.31 16.24 0.62
C ASP A 53 -16.81 16.54 0.63
N LEU A 54 -16.08 16.20 -0.44
CA LEU A 54 -14.67 16.56 -0.55
C LEU A 54 -14.53 18.06 -0.81
N LEU A 55 -13.68 18.71 -0.02
CA LEU A 55 -13.32 20.12 -0.20
C LEU A 55 -12.92 20.41 -1.65
N THR A 56 -13.59 21.41 -2.21
CA THR A 56 -13.22 21.97 -3.51
C THR A 56 -11.84 22.64 -3.43
N ILE A 57 -11.24 22.87 -4.60
CA ILE A 57 -9.95 23.57 -4.70
C ILE A 57 -10.04 24.99 -4.11
N GLU A 58 -11.20 25.64 -4.22
CA GLU A 58 -11.43 26.98 -3.68
C GLU A 58 -11.49 26.98 -2.15
N GLU A 59 -12.21 26.05 -1.54
CA GLU A 59 -12.29 25.93 -0.08
C GLU A 59 -10.92 25.57 0.53
N LEU A 60 -10.17 24.67 -0.12
CA LEU A 60 -8.80 24.34 0.30
C LEU A 60 -7.85 25.55 0.24
N ARG A 61 -7.97 26.38 -0.79
CA ARG A 61 -7.18 27.62 -0.93
C ARG A 61 -7.55 28.66 0.12
N HIS A 62 -8.80 28.68 0.57
CA HIS A 62 -9.24 29.55 1.66
C HIS A 62 -8.64 29.12 2.99
N LEU A 63 -8.73 27.82 3.32
CA LEU A 63 -8.16 27.27 4.55
C LEU A 63 -6.65 27.49 4.67
N ARG A 64 -5.89 27.31 3.57
CA ARG A 64 -4.43 27.53 3.55
C ARG A 64 -4.00 28.98 3.71
N ARG A 65 -4.88 29.95 3.46
CA ARG A 65 -4.61 31.38 3.68
C ARG A 65 -4.93 31.82 5.11
N GLN A 66 -5.66 31.00 5.86
CA GLN A 66 -6.11 31.30 7.22
C GLN A 66 -5.22 30.67 8.32
N GLY A 67 -4.24 29.85 7.95
CA GLY A 67 -3.18 29.36 8.84
C GLY A 67 -1.84 30.01 8.50
#